data_AF-A0A916RPG8-F1
#
_entry.id   AF-A0A916RPG8-F1
#
_cell.length_a   1.000
_cell.length_b   1.000
_cell.length_c   1.000
_cell.angle_alpha   90.00
_cell.angle_beta   90.00
_cell.angle_gamma   90.00
#
_symmetry.space_group_name_H-M   'P 1'
#
loop_
_entity.id
_entity.type
_entity.pdbx_description
1 polymer ?
#
loop_
_entity_poly.entity_id
_entity_poly.type
_entity_poly.pdbx_seq_one_letter_code
_entity_poly.pdbx_strand_id
1 'polypeptide(L)'
;MHRGKGMKFVGDSRVSASRTSQIPKDYSEYPGRTEAFWPNFLLKEWLAGAVFLVGFLILTLAHPSPLGGLADPTNAAFIPLPDWYFLFLYELLKYEFASGQYVLLGMLGIPGLAFGALLLAPFLDNGPGRRPHQRPIAVIMMMLALTATIWLTYTSASHVDWEARAAMDQPVPPASVEIDTSHEGYAVYEANCMSCHGESLEGGAAGPTLVGIEYSAEEIAQIAQEGINTMPADMFKGTPEELELLVQFITSVNEQAAE
;
A
#
# COMPACT_ATOMS: atom_id res chain seq x y z
N MET A 1 68.53 -21.29 22.30
CA MET A 1 68.37 -22.32 23.35
C MET A 1 67.73 -23.55 22.74
N HIS A 2 68.49 -24.64 22.60
CA HIS A 2 67.98 -25.90 22.08
C HIS A 2 66.99 -26.50 23.07
N ARG A 3 65.73 -26.64 22.64
CA ARG A 3 64.66 -27.25 23.41
C ARG A 3 64.84 -28.77 23.41
N GLY A 4 65.08 -29.34 24.59
CA GLY A 4 65.20 -30.78 24.77
C GLY A 4 63.96 -31.53 24.27
N LYS A 5 64.18 -32.61 23.53
CA LYS A 5 63.16 -33.56 23.09
C LYS A 5 62.37 -34.06 24.31
N GLY A 6 61.08 -33.76 24.38
CA GLY A 6 60.14 -34.40 25.30
C GLY A 6 59.45 -33.50 26.33
N MET A 7 59.86 -32.23 26.53
CA MET A 7 59.15 -31.33 27.44
C MET A 7 58.15 -30.44 26.69
N LYS A 8 56.85 -30.77 26.81
CA LYS A 8 55.74 -29.91 26.37
C LYS A 8 55.44 -28.94 27.50
N PHE A 9 55.93 -27.70 27.41
CA PHE A 9 55.54 -26.63 28.32
C PHE A 9 54.03 -26.37 28.15
N VAL A 10 53.24 -26.82 29.12
CA VAL A 10 51.83 -26.46 29.21
C VAL A 10 51.81 -25.05 29.80
N GLY A 11 51.80 -24.03 28.94
CA GLY A 11 51.43 -22.68 29.37
C GLY A 11 50.02 -22.69 29.97
N ASP A 12 49.66 -21.61 30.68
CA ASP A 12 48.33 -21.42 31.26
C ASP A 12 47.23 -21.97 30.33
N SER A 13 46.42 -22.91 30.82
CA SER A 13 45.38 -23.58 30.02
C SER A 13 44.34 -22.61 29.47
N ARG A 14 44.33 -21.38 29.98
CA ARG A 14 43.50 -20.26 29.50
C ARG A 14 44.03 -19.62 28.21
N VAL A 15 45.27 -19.90 27.80
CA VAL A 15 45.89 -19.31 26.61
C VAL A 15 46.15 -20.41 25.58
N SER A 16 45.41 -20.39 24.46
CA SER A 16 45.56 -21.41 23.41
C SER A 16 46.97 -21.36 22.82
N ALA A 17 47.71 -22.47 22.91
CA ALA A 17 49.08 -22.58 22.39
C ALA A 17 49.17 -22.42 20.86
N SER A 18 48.07 -22.70 20.14
CA SER A 18 47.95 -22.43 18.71
C SER A 18 47.46 -21.00 18.49
N ARG A 19 48.31 -20.14 17.94
CA ARG A 19 47.83 -18.91 17.30
C ARG A 19 47.12 -19.31 16.01
N THR A 20 45.80 -19.18 15.98
CA THR A 20 45.07 -19.14 14.71
C THR A 20 45.48 -17.86 13.99
N SER A 21 45.83 -17.96 12.71
CA SER A 21 46.11 -16.77 11.90
C SER A 21 44.87 -15.87 11.91
N GLN A 22 45.04 -14.61 12.27
CA GLN A 22 43.99 -13.60 12.14
C GLN A 22 43.94 -12.97 10.74
N ILE A 23 44.84 -13.38 9.85
CA ILE A 23 44.82 -12.95 8.45
C ILE A 23 43.65 -13.69 7.78
N PRO A 24 42.66 -12.95 7.22
CA PRO A 24 41.59 -13.56 6.46
C PRO A 24 42.19 -14.39 5.33
N LYS A 25 41.67 -15.61 5.17
CA LYS A 25 42.06 -16.48 4.06
C LYS A 25 41.64 -15.85 2.74
N ASP A 26 42.47 -16.02 1.72
CA ASP A 26 42.15 -15.54 0.38
C ASP A 26 40.93 -16.31 -0.18
N TYR A 27 40.09 -15.64 -0.96
CA TYR A 27 38.89 -16.23 -1.56
C TYR A 27 39.23 -17.36 -2.54
N SER A 28 40.46 -17.37 -3.06
CA SER A 28 41.00 -18.45 -3.89
C SER A 28 41.15 -19.79 -3.13
N GLU A 29 41.22 -19.77 -1.79
CA GLU A 29 41.31 -20.98 -0.96
C GLU A 29 39.98 -21.74 -0.84
N TYR A 30 38.87 -21.16 -1.31
CA TYR A 30 37.53 -21.75 -1.24
C TYR A 30 36.86 -21.87 -2.63
N PRO A 31 37.48 -22.60 -3.58
CA PRO A 31 36.95 -22.73 -4.93
C PRO A 31 35.54 -23.34 -4.91
N GLY A 32 34.58 -22.66 -5.54
CA GLY A 32 33.18 -23.09 -5.64
C GLY A 32 32.28 -22.72 -4.45
N ARG A 33 32.80 -22.10 -3.39
CA ARG A 33 31.98 -21.57 -2.27
C ARG A 33 32.01 -20.05 -2.13
N THR A 34 33.02 -19.40 -2.70
CA THR A 34 33.19 -17.95 -2.63
C THR A 34 33.47 -17.38 -4.01
N GLU A 35 32.96 -16.18 -4.26
CA GLU A 35 33.26 -15.39 -5.45
C GLU A 35 33.84 -14.04 -5.05
N ALA A 36 34.59 -13.43 -5.97
CA ALA A 36 35.11 -12.08 -5.76
C ALA A 36 33.95 -11.07 -5.70
N PHE A 37 33.95 -10.22 -4.67
CA PHE A 37 32.93 -9.17 -4.51
C PHE A 37 32.87 -8.27 -5.76
N TRP A 38 34.05 -7.79 -6.20
CA TRP A 38 34.20 -7.05 -7.44
C TRP A 38 34.98 -7.90 -8.46
N PRO A 39 34.55 -7.96 -9.74
CA PRO A 39 33.32 -7.39 -10.28
C PRO A 39 32.11 -8.34 -10.18
N ASN A 40 32.33 -9.62 -9.86
CA ASN A 40 31.35 -10.69 -10.13
C ASN A 40 30.07 -10.56 -9.29
N PHE A 41 30.18 -10.51 -7.96
CA PHE A 41 29.01 -10.40 -7.09
C PHE A 41 28.28 -9.08 -7.33
N LEU A 42 29.02 -7.96 -7.39
CA LEU A 42 28.40 -6.65 -7.59
C LEU A 42 27.62 -6.57 -8.91
N LEU A 43 28.15 -7.13 -10.01
CA LEU A 43 27.44 -7.17 -11.29
C LEU A 43 26.16 -8.00 -11.23
N LYS A 44 26.17 -9.12 -10.48
CA LYS A 44 24.96 -9.94 -10.28
C LYS A 44 23.90 -9.21 -9.47
N GLU A 45 24.29 -8.57 -8.37
CA GLU A 45 23.37 -7.78 -7.54
C GLU A 45 22.83 -6.56 -8.28
N TRP A 46 23.66 -5.89 -9.09
CA TRP A 46 23.22 -4.80 -9.96
C TRP A 46 22.25 -5.27 -11.03
N LEU A 47 22.50 -6.42 -11.67
CA LEU A 47 21.58 -7.00 -12.63
C LEU A 47 20.25 -7.37 -11.96
N ALA A 48 20.29 -8.01 -10.79
CA ALA A 48 19.09 -8.36 -10.02
C ALA A 48 18.30 -7.10 -9.62
N GLY A 49 18.99 -6.06 -9.11
CA GLY A 49 18.39 -4.79 -8.77
C GLY A 49 17.79 -4.05 -9.97
N ALA A 50 18.47 -4.06 -11.12
CA ALA A 50 17.97 -3.47 -12.36
C ALA A 50 16.72 -4.20 -12.86
N VAL A 51 16.72 -5.54 -12.86
CA VAL A 51 15.54 -6.34 -13.24
C VAL A 51 14.38 -6.08 -12.29
N PHE A 52 14.63 -6.03 -10.98
CA PHE A 52 13.61 -5.69 -9.99
C PHE A 52 13.04 -4.28 -10.22
N LEU A 53 13.88 -3.28 -10.43
CA LEU A 53 13.46 -1.89 -10.62
C LEU A 53 12.68 -1.70 -11.93
N VAL A 54 13.09 -2.37 -13.01
CA VAL A 54 12.32 -2.39 -14.26
C VAL A 54 10.96 -3.05 -14.07
N GLY A 55 10.89 -4.18 -13.37
CA GLY A 55 9.63 -4.84 -13.04
C GLY A 55 8.72 -3.98 -12.17
N PHE A 56 9.29 -3.31 -11.17
CA PHE A 56 8.56 -2.36 -10.32
C PHE A 56 8.06 -1.16 -11.13
N LEU A 57 8.87 -0.60 -12.03
CA LEU A 57 8.45 0.49 -12.91
C LEU A 57 7.28 0.07 -13.80
N ILE A 58 7.36 -1.13 -14.41
CA ILE A 58 6.25 -1.69 -15.20
C ILE A 58 4.99 -1.82 -14.35
N LEU A 59 5.10 -2.29 -13.10
CA LEU A 59 3.98 -2.39 -12.18
C LEU A 59 3.34 -1.01 -11.91
N THR A 60 4.15 0.00 -11.60
CA THR A 60 3.67 1.37 -11.32
C THR A 60 3.06 2.07 -12.54
N LEU A 61 3.50 1.70 -13.75
CA LEU A 61 2.91 2.20 -15.00
C LEU A 61 1.60 1.49 -15.33
N ALA A 62 1.51 0.18 -15.05
CA ALA A 62 0.31 -0.61 -15.31
C ALA A 62 -0.79 -0.40 -14.26
N HIS A 63 -0.40 -0.12 -13.02
CA HIS A 63 -1.30 0.15 -11.90
C HIS A 63 -0.86 1.48 -11.26
N PRO A 64 -1.42 2.62 -11.73
CA PRO A 64 -1.10 3.91 -11.15
C PRO A 64 -1.45 3.90 -9.66
N SER A 65 -0.71 4.67 -8.87
CA SER A 65 -1.02 4.83 -7.45
C SER A 65 -2.45 5.37 -7.32
N PRO A 66 -3.35 4.73 -6.56
CA PRO A 66 -4.66 5.29 -6.27
C PRO A 66 -4.44 6.54 -5.41
N LEU A 67 -4.43 7.71 -6.04
CA LEU A 67 -4.41 8.99 -5.36
C LEU A 67 -5.85 9.27 -4.95
N GLY A 68 -6.10 9.18 -3.64
CA GLY A 68 -7.41 9.48 -3.07
C GLY A 68 -7.85 10.92 -3.32
N GLY A 69 -9.14 11.18 -3.21
CA GLY A 69 -9.69 12.54 -3.21
C GLY A 69 -9.11 13.41 -2.08
N LEU A 70 -9.28 14.73 -2.22
CA LEU A 70 -8.93 15.66 -1.15
C LEU A 70 -9.75 15.33 0.10
N ALA A 71 -9.09 15.37 1.26
CA ALA A 71 -9.74 15.07 2.53
C ALA A 71 -10.84 16.12 2.82
N ASP A 72 -12.09 15.68 2.86
CA ASP A 72 -13.24 16.48 3.26
C ASP A 72 -13.59 16.20 4.74
N PRO A 73 -13.41 17.17 5.66
CA PRO A 73 -13.74 16.99 7.06
C PRO A 73 -15.24 16.92 7.35
N THR A 74 -16.10 17.20 6.37
CA THR A 74 -17.57 17.17 6.51
C THR A 74 -18.19 15.84 6.06
N ASN A 75 -17.43 14.99 5.37
CA ASN A 75 -17.87 13.67 4.93
C ASN A 75 -17.69 12.60 6.02
N ALA A 76 -18.78 12.27 6.72
CA ALA A 76 -18.79 11.22 7.74
C ALA A 76 -19.00 9.79 7.19
N ALA A 77 -19.25 9.64 5.89
CA ALA A 77 -19.51 8.34 5.26
C ALA A 77 -18.23 7.61 4.80
N PHE A 78 -17.08 8.28 4.83
CA PHE A 78 -15.79 7.68 4.48
C PHE A 78 -15.43 6.50 5.40
N ILE A 79 -14.90 5.41 4.84
CA ILE A 79 -14.44 4.24 5.60
C ILE A 79 -12.93 4.38 5.88
N PRO A 80 -12.50 4.77 7.10
CA PRO A 80 -11.09 4.96 7.41
C PRO A 80 -10.39 3.62 7.67
N LEU A 81 -9.80 3.06 6.61
CA LEU A 81 -9.00 1.84 6.67
C LEU A 81 -7.53 2.18 6.40
N PRO A 82 -6.59 1.73 7.26
CA PRO A 82 -5.17 1.99 7.07
C PRO A 82 -4.61 1.18 5.89
N ASP A 83 -3.38 1.53 5.49
CA ASP A 83 -2.67 0.81 4.42
C ASP A 83 -2.42 -0.66 4.75
N TRP A 84 -2.20 -1.46 3.70
CA TRP A 84 -2.04 -2.92 3.76
C TRP A 84 -0.98 -3.39 4.79
N TYR A 85 0.10 -2.62 4.96
CA TYR A 85 1.19 -2.94 5.89
C TYR A 85 0.84 -2.69 7.36
N PHE A 86 -0.31 -2.07 7.66
CA PHE A 86 -0.84 -1.88 9.01
C PHE A 86 -2.10 -2.68 9.30
N LEU A 87 -2.65 -3.42 8.33
CA LEU A 87 -3.89 -4.18 8.53
C LEU A 87 -3.80 -5.21 9.66
N PHE A 88 -2.66 -5.87 9.84
CA PHE A 88 -2.48 -6.80 10.96
C PHE A 88 -2.64 -6.11 12.33
N LEU A 89 -2.16 -4.87 12.45
CA LEU A 89 -2.23 -4.08 13.67
C LEU A 89 -3.65 -3.55 13.87
N TYR A 90 -4.29 -3.11 12.79
CA TYR A 90 -5.68 -2.69 12.80
C TYR A 90 -6.60 -3.80 13.29
N GLU A 91 -6.44 -5.03 12.79
CA GLU A 91 -7.22 -6.18 13.27
C GLU A 91 -6.86 -6.55 14.71
N LEU A 92 -5.58 -6.50 15.08
CA LEU A 92 -5.14 -6.74 16.46
C LEU A 92 -5.84 -5.80 17.45
N LEU A 93 -5.98 -4.53 17.08
CA LEU A 93 -6.62 -3.50 17.89
C LEU A 93 -8.15 -3.64 17.98
N LYS A 94 -8.77 -4.58 17.27
CA LYS A 94 -10.19 -4.90 17.47
C LYS A 94 -10.42 -5.83 18.66
N TYR A 95 -9.42 -6.61 19.06
CA TYR A 95 -9.54 -7.51 20.20
C TYR A 95 -9.53 -6.75 21.54
N GLU A 96 -10.39 -7.15 22.47
CA GLU A 96 -10.57 -6.49 23.77
C GLU A 96 -9.27 -6.37 24.60
N PHE A 97 -8.35 -7.33 24.47
CA PHE A 97 -7.09 -7.33 25.21
C PHE A 97 -6.06 -6.31 24.66
N ALA A 98 -6.26 -5.83 23.44
CA ALA A 98 -5.38 -4.88 22.75
C ALA A 98 -6.04 -3.52 22.51
N SER A 99 -7.33 -3.39 22.83
CA SER A 99 -8.17 -2.22 22.54
C SER A 99 -8.63 -1.49 23.81
N GLY A 100 -9.42 -0.42 23.64
CA GLY A 100 -9.96 0.39 24.73
C GLY A 100 -8.86 0.99 25.62
N GLN A 101 -8.90 0.68 26.92
CA GLN A 101 -7.88 1.11 27.90
C GLN A 101 -6.47 0.58 27.60
N TYR A 102 -6.36 -0.51 26.82
CA TYR A 102 -5.11 -1.16 26.46
C TYR A 102 -4.61 -0.78 25.07
N VAL A 103 -5.19 0.23 24.41
CA VAL A 103 -4.78 0.67 23.06
C VAL A 103 -3.28 0.90 22.92
N LEU A 104 -2.63 1.55 23.91
CA LEU A 104 -1.18 1.78 23.87
C LEU A 104 -0.39 0.48 23.97
N LEU A 105 -0.89 -0.49 24.75
CA LEU A 105 -0.27 -1.81 24.85
C LEU A 105 -0.43 -2.59 23.54
N GLY A 106 -1.59 -2.54 22.90
CA GLY A 106 -1.84 -3.18 21.61
C GLY A 106 -1.03 -2.56 20.47
N MET A 107 -1.03 -1.22 20.39
CA MET A 107 -0.42 -0.47 19.29
C MET A 107 1.11 -0.41 19.40
N LEU A 108 1.64 -0.11 20.58
CA LEU A 108 3.08 0.10 20.79
C LEU A 108 3.72 -1.03 21.59
N GLY A 109 3.01 -1.57 22.60
CA GLY A 109 3.54 -2.60 23.48
C GLY A 109 3.83 -3.92 22.77
N ILE A 110 2.84 -4.51 22.09
CA ILE A 110 2.99 -5.81 21.42
C ILE A 110 3.99 -5.74 20.26
N PRO A 111 3.86 -4.82 19.27
CA PRO A 111 4.87 -4.68 18.23
C PRO A 111 6.24 -4.31 18.79
N GLY A 112 6.30 -3.38 19.77
CA GLY A 112 7.54 -2.98 20.42
C GLY A 112 8.26 -4.13 21.11
N LEU A 113 7.52 -5.04 21.75
CA LEU A 113 8.08 -6.26 22.32
C LEU A 113 8.59 -7.22 21.25
N ALA A 114 7.87 -7.39 20.13
CA ALA A 114 8.32 -8.23 19.03
C ALA A 114 9.61 -7.68 18.37
N PHE A 115 9.66 -6.38 18.08
CA PHE A 115 10.86 -5.72 17.55
C PHE A 115 12.00 -5.72 18.56
N GLY A 116 11.71 -5.48 19.84
CA GLY A 116 12.68 -5.56 20.93
C GLY A 116 13.28 -6.96 21.08
N ALA A 117 12.46 -8.01 20.96
CA ALA A 117 12.92 -9.39 20.95
C ALA A 117 13.81 -9.69 19.74
N LEU A 118 13.49 -9.14 18.56
CA LEU A 118 14.32 -9.27 17.37
C LEU A 118 15.66 -8.54 17.51
N LEU A 119 15.64 -7.32 18.05
CA LEU A 119 16.84 -6.53 18.32
C LEU A 119 17.77 -7.24 19.32
N LEU A 120 17.19 -7.85 20.35
CA LEU A 120 17.93 -8.58 21.37
C LEU A 120 18.19 -10.04 20.98
N ALA A 121 17.71 -10.52 19.83
CA ALA A 121 17.88 -11.90 19.38
C ALA A 121 19.33 -12.43 19.44
N PRO A 122 20.38 -11.64 19.13
CA PRO A 122 21.76 -12.09 19.27
C PRO A 122 22.15 -12.49 20.70
N PHE A 123 21.50 -11.90 21.71
CA PHE A 123 21.76 -12.16 23.13
C PHE A 123 20.79 -13.19 23.73
N LEU A 124 19.56 -13.30 23.21
CA LEU A 124 18.62 -14.34 23.66
C LEU A 124 18.99 -15.72 23.10
N ASP A 125 19.52 -15.78 21.87
CA ASP A 125 19.86 -17.04 21.20
C ASP A 125 21.39 -17.24 21.07
N ASN A 126 21.99 -17.57 22.22
CA ASN A 126 23.43 -17.82 22.38
C ASN A 126 23.88 -19.23 21.93
N GLY A 127 23.04 -19.97 21.21
CA GLY A 127 23.35 -21.33 20.76
C GLY A 127 24.59 -21.38 19.83
N PRO A 128 25.44 -22.42 19.92
CA PRO A 128 26.65 -22.52 19.10
C PRO A 128 26.35 -22.76 17.61
N GLY A 129 25.19 -23.33 17.28
CA GLY A 129 24.71 -23.52 15.92
C GLY A 129 24.15 -22.23 15.34
N ARG A 130 24.24 -22.04 14.02
CA ARG A 130 23.71 -20.85 13.31
C ARG A 130 22.67 -21.18 12.24
N ARG A 131 22.52 -22.47 11.91
CA ARG A 131 21.59 -22.91 10.87
C ARG A 131 20.17 -22.96 11.45
N PRO A 132 19.10 -22.70 10.66
CA PRO A 132 17.73 -22.66 11.16
C PRO A 132 17.31 -23.92 11.95
N HIS A 133 17.66 -25.11 11.48
CA HIS A 133 17.36 -26.38 12.17
C HIS A 133 18.10 -26.57 13.51
N GLN A 134 19.15 -25.79 13.76
CA GLN A 134 19.91 -25.80 15.03
C GLN A 134 19.35 -24.80 16.05
N ARG A 135 18.37 -23.97 15.65
CA ARG A 135 17.71 -22.93 16.46
C ARG A 135 16.19 -23.07 16.40
N PRO A 136 15.63 -24.25 16.75
CA PRO A 136 14.21 -24.54 16.53
C PRO A 136 13.30 -23.55 17.26
N ILE A 137 13.64 -23.11 18.48
CA ILE A 137 12.80 -22.18 19.25
C ILE A 137 12.71 -20.81 18.56
N ALA A 138 13.84 -20.21 18.20
CA ALA A 138 13.86 -18.91 17.53
C ALA A 138 13.14 -18.96 16.18
N VAL A 139 13.34 -20.04 15.42
CA VAL A 139 12.65 -20.26 14.14
C VAL A 139 11.14 -20.41 14.35
N ILE A 140 10.69 -21.20 15.34
CA ILE A 140 9.26 -21.36 15.63
C ILE A 140 8.63 -20.02 16.02
N MET A 141 9.27 -19.24 16.89
CA MET A 141 8.77 -17.92 17.29
C MET A 141 8.67 -16.96 16.10
N MET A 142 9.68 -16.94 15.22
CA MET A 142 9.66 -16.13 13.99
C MET A 142 8.53 -16.57 13.06
N MET A 143 8.37 -17.88 12.84
CA MET A 143 7.31 -18.41 11.98
C MET A 143 5.92 -18.09 12.56
N LEU A 144 5.73 -18.24 13.88
CA LEU A 144 4.48 -17.85 14.54
C LEU A 144 4.18 -16.36 14.37
N ALA A 145 5.18 -15.48 14.53
CA ALA A 145 5.00 -14.04 14.33
C ALA A 145 4.61 -13.70 12.88
N LEU A 146 5.26 -14.33 11.89
CA LEU A 146 4.92 -14.16 10.48
C LEU A 146 3.53 -14.68 10.17
N THR A 147 3.18 -15.88 10.64
CA THR A 147 1.83 -16.46 10.45
C THR A 147 0.76 -15.61 11.11
N ALA A 148 1.00 -15.10 12.32
CA ALA A 148 0.07 -14.19 13.00
C ALA A 148 -0.13 -12.89 12.21
N THR A 149 0.95 -12.31 11.69
CA THR A 149 0.88 -11.08 10.86
C THR A 149 0.07 -11.33 9.59
N ILE A 150 0.35 -12.42 8.86
CA ILE A 150 -0.37 -12.79 7.63
C ILE A 150 -1.83 -13.07 7.93
N TRP A 151 -2.11 -13.82 9.00
CA TRP A 151 -3.47 -14.17 9.40
C TRP A 151 -4.30 -12.94 9.74
N LEU A 152 -3.78 -12.04 10.59
CA LEU A 152 -4.48 -10.82 10.98
C LEU A 152 -4.70 -9.87 9.79
N THR A 153 -3.70 -9.72 8.92
CA THR A 153 -3.86 -8.95 7.67
C THR A 153 -4.96 -9.54 6.80
N TYR A 154 -4.99 -10.87 6.63
CA TYR A 154 -6.02 -11.54 5.85
C TYR A 154 -7.41 -11.36 6.46
N THR A 155 -7.55 -11.57 7.77
CA THR A 155 -8.82 -11.38 8.48
C THR A 155 -9.32 -9.95 8.30
N SER A 156 -8.46 -8.95 8.51
CA SER A 156 -8.82 -7.55 8.24
C SER A 156 -9.29 -7.34 6.81
N ALA A 157 -8.52 -7.81 5.83
CA ALA A 157 -8.79 -7.58 4.42
C ALA A 157 -10.07 -8.28 3.93
N SER A 158 -10.40 -9.42 4.51
CA SER A 158 -11.57 -10.22 4.14
C SER A 158 -12.91 -9.60 4.57
N HIS A 159 -12.88 -8.66 5.52
CA HIS A 159 -14.08 -7.97 6.02
C HIS A 159 -14.31 -6.60 5.37
N VAL A 160 -13.46 -6.20 4.42
CA VAL A 160 -13.54 -4.90 3.73
C VAL A 160 -14.29 -5.07 2.42
N ASP A 161 -15.27 -4.20 2.20
CA ASP A 161 -15.83 -3.97 0.87
C ASP A 161 -14.88 -3.06 0.08
N TRP A 162 -14.05 -3.68 -0.76
CA TRP A 162 -13.02 -2.99 -1.53
C TRP A 162 -13.61 -2.16 -2.68
N GLU A 163 -14.76 -2.57 -3.21
CA GLU A 163 -15.43 -1.88 -4.32
C GLU A 163 -16.06 -0.58 -3.82
N ALA A 164 -16.81 -0.65 -2.72
CA ALA A 164 -17.38 0.54 -2.09
C ALA A 164 -16.29 1.54 -1.66
N ARG A 165 -15.17 1.05 -1.12
CA ARG A 165 -14.04 1.90 -0.76
C ARG A 165 -13.43 2.58 -1.98
N ALA A 166 -13.15 1.83 -3.05
CA ALA A 166 -12.54 2.37 -4.25
C ALA A 166 -13.41 3.48 -4.88
N ALA A 167 -14.74 3.32 -4.83
CA ALA A 167 -15.68 4.34 -5.29
C ALA A 167 -15.64 5.62 -4.42
N MET A 168 -15.51 5.48 -3.10
CA MET A 168 -15.42 6.63 -2.19
C MET A 168 -14.08 7.36 -2.24
N ASP A 169 -13.00 6.67 -2.63
CA ASP A 169 -11.63 7.20 -2.67
C ASP A 169 -11.27 7.73 -4.07
N GLN A 170 -12.24 7.89 -4.97
CA GLN A 170 -11.97 8.48 -6.28
C GLN A 170 -11.58 9.96 -6.13
N PRO A 171 -10.54 10.42 -6.86
CA PRO A 171 -10.17 11.82 -6.86
C PRO A 171 -11.32 12.63 -7.46
N VAL A 172 -11.94 13.48 -6.64
CA VAL A 172 -12.82 14.54 -7.16
C VAL A 172 -11.92 15.45 -7.99
N PRO A 173 -12.22 15.64 -9.30
CA PRO A 173 -11.43 16.54 -10.13
C PRO A 173 -11.42 17.93 -9.48
N PRO A 174 -10.30 18.66 -9.61
CA PRO A 174 -10.19 19.98 -9.00
C PRO A 174 -11.37 20.85 -9.45
N ALA A 175 -12.02 21.50 -8.47
CA ALA A 175 -13.14 22.43 -8.66
C ALA A 175 -12.74 23.72 -9.43
N SER A 176 -11.74 23.66 -10.31
CA SER A 176 -11.25 24.78 -11.10
C SER A 176 -11.83 24.84 -12.51
N VAL A 177 -12.81 24.00 -12.84
CA VAL A 177 -13.56 24.17 -14.10
C VAL A 177 -14.51 25.34 -13.91
N GLU A 178 -14.25 26.43 -14.63
CA GLU A 178 -15.11 27.60 -14.64
C GLU A 178 -16.38 27.24 -15.41
N ILE A 179 -17.50 27.08 -14.68
CA ILE A 179 -18.76 26.69 -15.29
C ILE A 179 -19.32 27.87 -16.08
N ASP A 180 -19.39 27.72 -17.40
CA ASP A 180 -20.00 28.71 -18.27
C ASP A 180 -21.53 28.74 -18.09
N THR A 181 -22.00 29.55 -17.14
CA THR A 181 -23.43 29.78 -16.88
C THR A 181 -24.16 30.43 -18.05
N SER A 182 -23.45 30.92 -19.07
CA SER A 182 -24.03 31.54 -20.26
C SER A 182 -24.34 30.54 -21.39
N HIS A 183 -23.87 29.30 -21.27
CA HIS A 183 -24.13 28.24 -22.25
C HIS A 183 -25.62 27.84 -22.27
N GLU A 184 -26.21 27.63 -23.45
CA GLU A 184 -27.65 27.32 -23.59
C GLU A 184 -28.05 26.02 -22.85
N GLY A 185 -27.12 25.06 -22.78
CA GLY A 185 -27.29 23.83 -22.01
C GLY A 185 -27.27 23.99 -20.48
N TYR A 186 -26.75 25.10 -19.94
CA TYR A 186 -26.73 25.34 -18.48
C TYR A 186 -28.15 25.54 -17.94
N ALA A 187 -29.02 26.23 -18.67
CA ALA A 187 -30.42 26.42 -18.28
C ALA A 187 -31.18 25.08 -18.21
N VAL A 188 -30.85 24.16 -19.11
CA VAL A 188 -31.42 22.80 -19.11
C VAL A 188 -30.91 21.99 -17.92
N TYR A 189 -29.61 22.12 -17.61
CA TYR A 189 -28.98 21.51 -16.44
C TYR A 189 -29.60 22.02 -15.12
N GLU A 190 -29.77 23.33 -14.99
CA GLU A 190 -30.40 23.97 -13.83
C GLU A 190 -31.82 23.45 -13.59
N ALA A 191 -32.60 23.30 -14.65
CA ALA A 191 -33.99 22.85 -14.55
C ALA A 191 -34.16 21.36 -14.18
N ASN A 192 -33.22 20.49 -14.59
CA ASN A 192 -33.41 19.04 -14.53
C ASN A 192 -32.43 18.30 -13.61
N CYS A 193 -31.21 18.82 -13.41
CA CYS A 193 -30.09 18.05 -12.84
C CYS A 193 -29.48 18.69 -11.58
N MET A 194 -29.52 20.02 -11.47
CA MET A 194 -28.86 20.78 -10.40
C MET A 194 -29.29 20.36 -8.99
N SER A 195 -30.55 19.96 -8.79
CA SER A 195 -31.05 19.57 -7.47
C SER A 195 -30.31 18.37 -6.87
N CYS A 196 -29.69 17.54 -7.70
CA CYS A 196 -28.95 16.35 -7.27
C CYS A 196 -27.44 16.47 -7.51
N HIS A 197 -27.04 17.13 -8.59
CA HIS A 197 -25.64 17.19 -9.05
C HIS A 197 -24.90 18.48 -8.68
N GLY A 198 -25.55 19.42 -7.98
CA GLY A 198 -24.95 20.68 -7.52
C GLY A 198 -25.00 21.81 -8.56
N GLU A 199 -24.73 23.04 -8.15
CA GLU A 199 -24.78 24.21 -9.05
C GLU A 199 -23.61 24.19 -10.06
N SER A 200 -22.44 23.75 -9.60
CA SER A 200 -21.19 23.69 -10.36
C SER A 200 -20.83 22.27 -10.81
N LEU A 201 -21.80 21.35 -10.89
CA LEU A 201 -21.60 19.95 -11.26
C LEU A 201 -20.68 19.18 -10.28
N GLU A 202 -20.44 19.74 -9.10
CA GLU A 202 -19.56 19.21 -8.06
C GLU A 202 -20.10 17.95 -7.38
N GLY A 203 -21.38 17.64 -7.57
CA GLY A 203 -22.07 16.54 -6.93
C GLY A 203 -22.41 16.80 -5.47
N GLY A 204 -22.98 15.80 -4.82
CA GLY A 204 -23.37 15.85 -3.42
C GLY A 204 -23.95 14.53 -2.93
N ALA A 205 -24.62 14.56 -1.78
CA ALA A 205 -25.23 13.35 -1.21
C ALA A 205 -26.36 12.75 -2.08
N ALA A 206 -26.97 13.56 -2.96
CA ALA A 206 -28.07 13.16 -3.82
C ALA A 206 -27.64 12.67 -5.21
N GLY A 207 -26.41 12.96 -5.65
CA GLY A 207 -25.91 12.60 -6.97
C GLY A 207 -24.40 12.81 -7.09
N PRO A 208 -23.69 11.96 -7.86
CA PRO A 208 -22.24 12.10 -8.05
C PRO A 208 -21.88 13.38 -8.80
N THR A 209 -20.60 13.76 -8.77
CA THR A 209 -20.09 14.84 -9.62
C THR A 209 -20.25 14.50 -11.10
N LEU A 210 -20.47 15.53 -11.93
CA LEU A 210 -20.51 15.42 -13.39
C LEU A 210 -19.29 16.09 -14.06
N VAL A 211 -18.31 16.50 -13.25
CA VAL A 211 -17.01 16.99 -13.70
C VAL A 211 -16.02 15.82 -13.70
N GLY A 212 -15.16 15.74 -14.72
CA GLY A 212 -14.18 14.68 -14.96
C GLY A 212 -14.78 13.27 -15.14
N ILE A 213 -16.00 13.14 -15.66
CA ILE A 213 -16.61 11.83 -15.93
C ILE A 213 -16.10 11.20 -17.23
N GLU A 214 -15.92 9.87 -17.22
CA GLU A 214 -15.42 9.09 -18.37
C GLU A 214 -16.54 8.53 -19.27
N TYR A 215 -17.64 9.27 -19.46
CA TYR A 215 -18.75 8.87 -20.32
C TYR A 215 -18.72 9.60 -21.66
N SER A 216 -19.05 8.89 -22.73
CA SER A 216 -19.28 9.50 -24.06
C SER A 216 -20.55 10.34 -24.08
N ALA A 217 -20.66 11.24 -25.05
CA ALA A 217 -21.85 12.07 -25.24
C ALA A 217 -23.13 11.23 -25.38
N GLU A 218 -23.04 10.11 -26.09
CA GLU A 218 -24.16 9.17 -26.26
C GLU A 218 -24.54 8.48 -24.95
N GLU A 219 -23.56 8.07 -24.15
CA GLU A 219 -23.80 7.47 -22.83
C GLU A 219 -24.41 8.48 -21.86
N ILE A 220 -23.97 9.75 -21.89
CA ILE A 220 -24.57 10.81 -21.07
C ILE A 220 -26.04 11.03 -21.46
N ALA A 221 -26.35 11.08 -22.75
CA ALA A 221 -27.72 11.21 -23.25
C ALA A 221 -28.62 10.05 -22.83
N GLN A 222 -28.06 8.83 -22.82
CA GLN A 222 -28.76 7.62 -22.38
C GLN A 222 -28.99 7.65 -20.86
N ILE A 223 -27.96 7.95 -20.06
CA ILE A 223 -28.05 8.03 -18.60
C ILE A 223 -29.07 9.09 -18.16
N ALA A 224 -29.12 10.24 -18.84
CA ALA A 224 -30.09 11.30 -18.53
C ALA A 224 -31.56 10.86 -18.69
N GLN A 225 -31.84 9.96 -19.64
CA GLN A 225 -33.18 9.44 -19.91
C GLN A 225 -33.50 8.16 -19.12
N GLU A 226 -32.60 7.19 -19.15
CA GLU A 226 -32.83 5.84 -18.62
C GLU A 226 -32.38 5.69 -17.16
N GLY A 227 -31.58 6.63 -16.65
CA GLY A 227 -30.97 6.55 -15.32
C GLY A 227 -29.81 5.55 -15.26
N ILE A 228 -29.05 5.59 -14.16
CA ILE A 228 -27.97 4.64 -13.88
C ILE A 228 -27.82 4.45 -12.36
N ASN A 229 -27.64 3.20 -11.92
CA ASN A 229 -27.48 2.85 -10.50
C ASN A 229 -28.59 3.43 -9.61
N THR A 230 -28.28 4.51 -8.87
CA THR A 230 -29.20 5.21 -7.97
C THR A 230 -29.93 6.39 -8.62
N MET A 231 -29.52 6.82 -9.81
CA MET A 231 -30.21 7.85 -10.60
C MET A 231 -31.49 7.26 -11.22
N PRO A 232 -32.69 7.79 -10.92
CA PRO A 232 -33.94 7.30 -11.50
C PRO A 232 -34.03 7.54 -13.01
N ALA A 233 -34.79 6.69 -13.70
CA ALA A 233 -35.19 6.93 -15.08
C ALA A 233 -36.20 8.09 -15.19
N ASP A 234 -36.34 8.66 -16.39
CA ASP A 234 -37.30 9.72 -16.73
C ASP A 234 -37.17 11.00 -15.89
N MET A 235 -35.96 11.27 -15.37
CA MET A 235 -35.66 12.50 -14.62
C MET A 235 -35.53 13.71 -15.53
N PHE A 236 -34.99 13.52 -16.75
CA PHE A 236 -34.97 14.53 -17.79
C PHE A 236 -36.36 14.66 -18.43
N LYS A 237 -36.96 15.86 -18.36
CA LYS A 237 -38.31 16.12 -18.90
C LYS A 237 -38.33 17.07 -20.10
N GLY A 238 -37.17 17.36 -20.67
CA GLY A 238 -37.01 18.27 -21.79
C GLY A 238 -37.29 17.65 -23.16
N THR A 239 -37.14 18.47 -24.21
CA THR A 239 -37.22 18.00 -25.61
C THR A 239 -35.93 17.28 -26.03
N PRO A 240 -35.93 16.52 -27.14
CA PRO A 240 -34.71 15.95 -27.69
C PRO A 240 -33.64 17.00 -28.02
N GLU A 241 -34.03 18.23 -28.41
CA GLU A 241 -33.07 19.31 -28.66
C GLU A 241 -32.43 19.82 -27.35
N GLU A 242 -33.22 19.93 -26.27
CA GLU A 242 -32.71 20.30 -24.95
C GLU A 242 -31.74 19.25 -24.40
N LEU A 243 -31.96 17.97 -24.73
CA LEU A 243 -31.07 16.89 -24.35
C LEU A 243 -29.69 17.03 -25.02
N GLU A 244 -29.66 17.36 -26.32
CA GLU A 244 -28.40 17.59 -27.03
C GLU A 244 -27.63 18.78 -26.43
N LEU A 245 -28.33 19.87 -26.07
CA LEU A 245 -27.71 21.03 -25.42
C LEU A 245 -27.14 20.70 -24.04
N LEU A 246 -27.86 19.89 -23.25
CA LEU A 246 -27.39 19.41 -21.96
C LEU A 246 -26.12 18.56 -22.11
N VAL A 247 -26.12 17.62 -23.05
CA VAL A 247 -24.99 16.73 -23.31
C VAL A 247 -23.77 17.53 -23.78
N GLN A 248 -23.95 18.49 -24.69
CA GLN A 248 -22.87 19.38 -25.15
C GLN A 248 -22.27 20.19 -24.00
N PHE A 249 -23.11 20.70 -23.10
CA PHE A 249 -22.66 21.43 -21.91
C PHE A 249 -21.85 20.53 -20.95
N ILE A 250 -22.36 19.35 -20.62
CA ILE A 250 -21.64 18.42 -19.74
C ILE A 250 -20.32 17.99 -20.41
N THR A 251 -20.32 17.74 -21.72
CA THR A 251 -19.11 17.35 -22.45
C THR A 251 -18.07 18.46 -22.43
N SER A 252 -18.46 19.72 -22.66
CA SER A 252 -17.52 20.85 -22.67
C SER A 252 -16.91 21.13 -21.29
N VAL A 253 -17.67 20.91 -20.21
CA VAL A 253 -17.14 20.98 -18.83
C VAL A 253 -16.13 19.86 -18.58
N ASN A 254 -16.38 18.64 -19.09
CA ASN A 254 -15.46 17.52 -18.93
C ASN A 254 -14.19 17.64 -19.79
N GLU A 255 -14.29 18.23 -20.99
CA GLU A 255 -13.13 18.58 -21.80
C GLU A 255 -12.23 19.59 -21.08
N GLN A 256 -12.81 20.61 -20.43
CA GLN A 256 -12.06 21.57 -19.60
C GLN A 256 -11.46 20.94 -18.35
N ALA A 257 -12.10 19.92 -17.77
CA ALA A 257 -11.58 19.18 -16.62
C ALA A 257 -10.38 18.28 -16.98
N ALA A 258 -10.27 17.89 -18.25
CA ALA A 258 -9.21 17.01 -18.75
C ALA A 258 -7.92 17.75 -19.17
N GLU A 259 -7.97 19.09 -19.31
CA GLU A 259 -6.81 19.96 -19.56
C GLU A 259 -5.98 20.24 -18.30
#